data_AF-A0A4Q3YK74-F1
#
_entry.id   AF-A0A4Q3YK74-F1
#
_cell.length_a   1.000
_cell.length_b   1.000
_cell.length_c   1.000
_cell.angle_alpha   90.00
_cell.angle_beta   90.00
_cell.angle_gamma   90.00
#
_symmetry.space_group_name_H-M   'P 1'
#
loop_
_entity.id
_entity.type
_entity.pdbx_description
1 polymer ?
#
loop_
_entity_poly.entity_id
_entity_poly.type
_entity_poly.pdbx_seq_one_letter_code
_entity_poly.pdbx_strand_id
1 'polypeptide(L)'
;MHRYRSHTCAALRKTDVGATVRLSGWVHRVRDHGGVLFIDLRDHYGMTQVVADPDSPAFKTAEVVRGEWVIRIDGVVKARSDDTVNK
;
A
#
# COMPACT_ATOMS: atom_id res chain seq x y z
N MET A 1 -7.37 11.11 14.07
CA MET A 1 -6.81 10.69 12.77
C MET A 1 -7.77 11.10 11.66
N HIS A 2 -7.29 11.77 10.61
CA HIS A 2 -8.17 12.25 9.53
C HIS A 2 -8.84 11.08 8.79
N ARG A 3 -10.08 11.28 8.32
CA ARG A 3 -10.97 10.22 7.83
C ARG A 3 -10.35 9.42 6.68
N TYR A 4 -9.62 10.08 5.79
CA TYR A 4 -9.10 9.47 4.57
C TYR A 4 -7.59 9.31 4.52
N ARG A 5 -6.84 9.97 5.41
CA ARG A 5 -5.39 10.07 5.24
C ARG A 5 -4.68 10.41 6.54
N SER A 6 -3.58 9.72 6.82
CA SER A 6 -2.61 10.10 7.86
C SER A 6 -1.32 10.65 7.26
N HIS A 7 -0.92 10.10 6.10
CA HIS A 7 0.28 10.46 5.36
C HIS A 7 -0.07 10.51 3.86
N THR A 8 0.66 11.28 3.07
CA THR A 8 0.55 11.19 1.61
C THR A 8 1.27 9.94 1.09
N CYS A 9 1.01 9.56 -0.16
CA CYS A 9 1.88 8.60 -0.82
C CYS A 9 3.30 9.20 -0.93
N ALA A 10 4.31 8.34 -0.92
CA ALA A 10 5.73 8.71 -0.85
C ALA A 10 6.17 9.49 0.41
N ALA A 11 5.31 9.73 1.41
CA ALA A 11 5.73 10.38 2.67
C ALA A 11 6.27 9.41 3.73
N LEU A 12 5.94 8.12 3.66
CA LEU A 12 6.40 7.13 4.63
C LEU A 12 7.93 6.99 4.62
N ARG A 13 8.52 6.82 5.79
CA ARG A 13 9.96 6.69 6.04
C ARG A 13 10.25 5.44 6.88
N LYS A 14 11.54 5.10 6.99
CA LYS A 14 12.00 3.99 7.87
C LYS A 14 11.61 4.21 9.33
N THR A 15 11.51 5.46 9.77
CA THR A 15 11.08 5.83 11.12
C THR A 15 9.63 5.48 11.42
N ASP A 16 8.81 5.26 10.39
CA ASP A 16 7.39 4.97 10.56
C ASP A 16 7.09 3.47 10.65
N VAL A 17 8.11 2.61 10.55
CA VAL A 17 7.95 1.15 10.59
C VAL A 17 7.28 0.73 11.90
N GLY A 18 6.25 -0.12 11.79
CA GLY A 18 5.40 -0.56 12.90
C GLY A 18 4.21 0.34 13.17
N ALA A 19 4.14 1.55 12.59
CA ALA A 19 2.99 2.43 12.76
C ALA A 19 1.78 1.97 11.94
N THR A 20 0.60 2.12 12.53
CA THR A 20 -0.67 1.99 11.80
C THR A 20 -0.95 3.30 11.06
N VAL A 21 -1.04 3.22 9.74
CA VAL A 21 -1.25 4.37 8.86
C VAL A 21 -2.48 4.18 7.99
N ARG A 22 -2.98 5.31 7.50
CA ARG A 22 -4.03 5.41 6.50
C ARG A 22 -3.53 6.17 5.28
N LEU A 23 -3.72 5.58 4.10
CA LEU A 23 -3.45 6.18 2.80
C LEU A 23 -4.69 6.12 1.92
N SER A 24 -4.84 7.14 1.06
CA SER A 24 -5.88 7.19 0.02
C SER A 24 -5.28 7.71 -1.27
N GLY A 25 -5.65 7.09 -2.38
CA GLY A 25 -5.15 7.42 -3.70
C GLY A 25 -5.78 6.56 -4.80
N TRP A 26 -5.20 6.64 -5.99
CA TRP A 26 -5.56 5.86 -7.16
C TRP A 26 -4.66 4.64 -7.29
N VAL A 27 -5.23 3.53 -7.70
CA VAL A 27 -4.47 2.32 -7.98
C VAL A 27 -3.74 2.51 -9.31
N HIS A 28 -2.42 2.68 -9.27
CA HIS A 28 -1.63 2.79 -10.49
C HIS A 28 -1.52 1.43 -11.20
N ARG A 29 -1.21 0.37 -10.45
CA ARG A 29 -1.18 -1.01 -10.93
C ARG A 29 -1.38 -2.00 -9.77
N VAL A 30 -1.96 -3.15 -10.08
CA VAL A 30 -1.98 -4.34 -9.22
C VAL A 30 -1.09 -5.41 -9.85
N ARG A 31 -0.24 -6.05 -9.05
CA ARG A 31 0.68 -7.12 -9.46
C ARG A 31 0.46 -8.32 -8.55
N ASP A 32 0.26 -9.49 -9.15
CA ASP A 32 0.14 -10.76 -8.43
C ASP A 32 1.45 -11.53 -8.57
N HIS A 33 2.05 -11.92 -7.45
CA HIS A 33 3.27 -12.70 -7.38
C HIS A 33 3.02 -14.03 -6.66
N GLY A 34 2.11 -14.84 -7.20
CA GLY A 34 1.85 -16.20 -6.69
C GLY A 34 1.11 -16.20 -5.37
N GLY A 35 0.08 -15.36 -5.24
CA GLY A 35 -0.76 -15.28 -4.04
C GLY A 35 -0.40 -14.13 -3.10
N VAL A 36 0.59 -13.29 -3.44
CA VAL A 36 0.82 -12.01 -2.76
C VAL A 36 0.52 -10.89 -3.73
N LEU A 37 -0.41 -10.00 -3.35
CA LEU A 37 -0.81 -8.86 -4.15
C LEU A 37 0.00 -7.63 -3.78
N PHE A 38 0.56 -6.98 -4.80
CA PHE A 38 1.23 -5.70 -4.69
C PHE A 38 0.40 -4.64 -5.42
N ILE A 39 0.00 -3.61 -4.69
CA ILE A 39 -0.75 -2.48 -5.23
C ILE A 39 0.16 -1.26 -5.16
N ASP A 40 0.46 -0.67 -6.31
CA ASP A 40 1.14 0.62 -6.37
C ASP A 40 0.07 1.71 -6.24
N LEU A 41 -0.04 2.30 -5.04
CA LEU A 41 -1.01 3.36 -4.76
C LEU A 41 -0.38 4.72 -5.06
N ARG A 42 -1.04 5.52 -5.87
CA ARG A 42 -0.58 6.84 -6.32
C ARG A 42 -1.47 7.94 -5.75
N ASP A 43 -0.85 9.02 -5.29
CA ASP A 43 -1.51 10.31 -5.13
C ASP A 43 -0.66 11.43 -5.76
N HIS A 44 -1.02 12.69 -5.53
CA HIS A 44 -0.31 13.84 -6.06
C HIS A 44 1.19 13.87 -5.69
N TYR A 45 1.56 13.28 -4.55
CA TYR A 45 2.90 13.40 -3.97
C TYR A 45 3.82 12.23 -4.36
N GLY A 46 3.28 11.18 -4.97
CA GLY A 46 4.06 10.06 -5.47
C GLY A 46 3.34 8.73 -5.30
N MET A 47 4.12 7.66 -5.16
CA MET A 47 3.61 6.29 -5.02
C MET A 47 4.05 5.64 -3.72
N THR A 48 3.18 4.80 -3.17
CA THR A 48 3.48 3.90 -2.06
C THR A 48 3.05 2.48 -2.43
N GLN A 49 3.94 1.52 -2.24
CA GLN A 49 3.62 0.10 -2.43
C GLN A 49 2.82 -0.41 -1.23
N VAL A 50 1.71 -1.06 -1.52
CA VAL A 50 0.85 -1.76 -0.55
C VAL A 50 0.95 -3.24 -0.85
N VAL A 51 1.08 -4.05 0.20
CA VAL A 51 1.18 -5.50 0.08
C VAL A 51 -0.01 -6.12 0.82
N ALA A 52 -0.69 -7.05 0.16
CA ALA A 52 -1.69 -7.91 0.77
C ALA A 52 -1.28 -9.38 0.56
N ASP A 53 -0.90 -10.04 1.65
CA ASP A 53 -0.69 -11.48 1.74
C ASP A 53 -2.04 -12.22 1.91
N PRO A 54 -2.12 -13.54 1.66
CA PRO A 54 -3.36 -14.32 1.78
C PRO A 54 -4.03 -14.25 3.15
N ASP A 55 -3.24 -14.05 4.20
CA ASP A 55 -3.71 -13.94 5.59
C ASP A 55 -4.28 -12.55 5.91
N SER A 56 -4.09 -11.58 5.01
CA SER A 56 -4.65 -10.25 5.15
C SER A 56 -6.18 -10.29 5.07
N PRO A 57 -6.91 -9.65 6.01
CA PRO A 57 -8.36 -9.54 5.92
C PRO A 57 -8.81 -8.76 4.67
N ALA A 58 -7.91 -7.99 4.05
CA ALA A 58 -8.18 -7.23 2.83
C ALA A 58 -7.93 -8.04 1.54
N PHE A 59 -7.39 -9.26 1.61
CA PHE A 59 -6.92 -10.00 0.43
C PHE A 59 -8.03 -10.20 -0.62
N LYS A 60 -9.20 -10.71 -0.19
CA LYS A 60 -10.36 -10.90 -1.09
C LYS A 60 -10.85 -9.62 -1.73
N THR A 61 -10.80 -8.50 -1.01
CA THR A 61 -11.13 -7.19 -1.57
C THR A 61 -10.05 -6.72 -2.54
N ALA A 62 -8.77 -6.95 -2.24
CA ALA A 62 -7.65 -6.58 -3.10
C ALA A 62 -7.63 -7.35 -4.44
N GLU A 63 -8.09 -8.61 -4.47
CA GLU A 63 -8.17 -9.42 -5.71
C GLU A 63 -9.04 -8.78 -6.80
N VAL A 64 -10.08 -8.03 -6.41
CA VAL A 64 -11.01 -7.39 -7.35
C VAL A 64 -10.65 -5.95 -7.71
N VAL A 65 -9.65 -5.37 -7.04
CA VAL A 65 -9.19 -4.01 -7.33
C VAL A 65 -8.62 -3.94 -8.75
N ARG A 66 -8.88 -2.83 -9.45
CA ARG A 66 -8.42 -2.57 -10.82
C ARG A 66 -7.70 -1.23 -10.90
N GLY A 67 -6.98 -1.02 -12.01
CA GLY A 67 -6.31 0.24 -12.31
C GLY A 67 -7.26 1.44 -12.22
N GLU A 68 -6.72 2.54 -11.72
CA GLU A 68 -7.37 3.84 -11.55
C GLU A 68 -8.56 3.87 -10.58
N TRP A 69 -8.81 2.79 -9.82
CA TRP A 69 -9.76 2.82 -8.72
C TRP A 69 -9.26 3.71 -7.58
N VAL A 70 -10.17 4.49 -7.00
CA VAL A 70 -9.90 5.27 -5.79
C VAL A 70 -10.12 4.39 -4.57
N ILE A 71 -9.08 4.15 -3.79
CA ILE A 71 -9.14 3.28 -2.61
C ILE A 71 -8.57 3.98 -1.38
N ARG A 72 -8.96 3.45 -0.21
CA ARG A 72 -8.45 3.85 1.10
C ARG A 72 -7.98 2.61 1.85
N ILE A 73 -6.73 2.63 2.27
CA ILE A 73 -6.08 1.52 2.95
C ILE A 73 -5.74 1.96 4.37
N ASP A 74 -6.15 1.16 5.35
CA ASP A 74 -5.53 1.13 6.67
C ASP A 74 -4.54 -0.04 6.68
N GLY A 75 -3.34 0.18 7.18
CA GLY A 75 -2.33 -0.87 7.24
C GLY A 75 -1.17 -0.51 8.15
N VAL A 76 -0.30 -1.48 8.39
CA VAL A 76 0.93 -1.29 9.18
C VAL A 76 2.11 -1.07 8.24
N VAL A 77 2.92 -0.04 8.51
CA VAL A 77 4.14 0.20 7.76
C VAL A 77 5.13 -0.92 8.06
N LYS A 78 5.49 -1.68 7.02
CA LYS A 78 6.54 -2.71 7.08
C LYS A 78 7.79 -2.20 6.37
N ALA A 79 8.96 -2.50 6.94
CA ALA A 79 10.21 -2.34 6.20
C ALA A 79 10.20 -3.30 5.00
N ARG A 80 10.75 -2.87 3.86
CA ARG A 80 11.06 -3.78 2.77
C ARG A 80 12.16 -4.74 3.22
N SER A 81 12.11 -5.99 2.77
CA SER A 81 13.22 -6.92 2.99
C SER A 81 14.48 -6.38 2.32
N ASP A 82 15.65 -6.70 2.85
CA ASP A 82 16.93 -6.24 2.31
C ASP A 82 17.12 -6.65 0.83
N ASP A 83 16.55 -7.79 0.43
CA ASP A 83 16.53 -8.28 -0.96
C ASP A 83 15.64 -7.46 -1.92
N THR A 84 14.76 -6.60 -1.40
CA THR A 84 13.84 -5.76 -2.19
C THR A 84 14.13 -4.26 -2.06
N VAL A 85 15.30 -3.92 -1.52
CA VAL A 85 15.83 -2.56 -1.53
C VAL A 85 16.50 -2.32 -2.89
N ASN A 86 15.92 -1.44 -3.71
CA ASN A 86 16.62 -0.94 -4.90
C ASN A 86 17.90 -0.23 -4.43
N LYS A 87 19.06 -0.70 -4.90
CA LYS A 87 20.34 0.00 -4.74
C LYS A 87 20.38 1.25 -5.59
#